data_AF-A0A7Z9KGN0-F1
#
_entry.id   AF-A0A7Z9KGN0-F1
#
_cell.length_a   1.000
_cell.length_b   1.000
_cell.length_c   1.000
_cell.angle_alpha   90.00
_cell.angle_beta   90.00
_cell.angle_gamma   90.00
#
_symmetry.space_group_name_H-M   'P 1'
#
loop_
_entity.id
_entity.type
_entity.pdbx_description
1 polymer ?
#
loop_
_entity_poly.entity_id
_entity_poly.type
_entity_poly.pdbx_seq_one_letter_code
_entity_poly.pdbx_strand_id
1 'polypeptide(L)'
;VGVALCLTFSLLLLKGSWDYWYPFVTTRAFLETEDVPMPEFLQFLAEWLNEGERYEKLPRFIPYFALPLGTALLTFRFLQVAWRIVTGQTDRLIPSHQREDLDGMS
;
A
#
# COMPACT_ATOMS: atom_id res chain seq x y z
N VAL A 1 19.47 -2.18 11.97
CA VAL A 1 18.39 -2.94 12.67
C VAL A 1 17.01 -2.34 12.41
N GLY A 2 16.75 -1.06 12.74
CA GLY A 2 15.41 -0.46 12.57
C GLY A 2 14.81 -0.58 11.16
N VAL A 3 15.58 -0.29 10.11
CA VAL A 3 15.10 -0.39 8.72
C VAL A 3 14.74 -1.83 8.31
N ALA A 4 15.43 -2.84 8.84
CA ALA A 4 15.09 -4.23 8.57
C ALA A 4 13.72 -4.59 9.18
N LEU A 5 13.44 -4.14 10.41
CA LEU A 5 12.13 -4.34 11.05
C LEU A 5 11.01 -3.62 10.31
N CYS A 6 11.24 -2.36 9.88
CA CYS A 6 10.26 -1.61 9.08
C CYS A 6 9.95 -2.30 7.75
N LEU A 7 10.98 -2.81 7.06
CA LEU A 7 10.81 -3.56 5.82
C LEU A 7 10.00 -4.83 6.06
N THR A 8 10.37 -5.68 7.02
CA THR A 8 9.63 -6.90 7.36
C THR A 8 8.18 -6.59 7.69
N PHE A 9 7.92 -5.59 8.54
CA PHE A 9 6.56 -5.17 8.87
C PHE A 9 5.78 -4.71 7.64
N SER A 10 6.37 -3.86 6.79
CA SER A 10 5.70 -3.39 5.57
C SER A 10 5.40 -4.51 4.56
N LEU A 11 6.29 -5.50 4.45
CA LEU A 11 6.10 -6.66 3.58
C LEU A 11 4.95 -7.55 4.09
N LEU A 12 4.86 -7.73 5.41
CA LEU A 12 3.72 -8.43 6.03
C LEU A 12 2.41 -7.68 5.79
N LEU A 13 2.41 -6.35 5.93
CA LEU A 13 1.24 -5.52 5.61
C LEU A 13 0.86 -5.63 4.12
N LEU A 14 1.85 -5.59 3.22
CA LEU A 14 1.63 -5.75 1.79
C LEU A 14 0.99 -7.11 1.49
N LYS A 15 1.54 -8.20 2.03
CA LYS A 15 0.97 -9.54 1.88
C LYS A 15 -0.47 -9.61 2.40
N GLY A 16 -0.73 -9.11 3.60
CA GLY A 16 -2.07 -9.11 4.19
C GLY A 16 -3.07 -8.27 3.39
N SER A 17 -2.66 -7.09 2.93
CA SER A 17 -3.51 -6.22 2.10
C SER A 17 -3.82 -6.84 0.73
N TRP A 18 -2.87 -7.54 0.12
CA TRP A 18 -3.08 -8.28 -1.12
C TRP A 18 -4.06 -9.44 -0.92
N ASP A 19 -3.85 -10.26 0.11
CA ASP A 19 -4.72 -11.39 0.42
C ASP A 19 -6.16 -10.96 0.72
N TYR A 20 -6.31 -9.81 1.39
CA TYR A 20 -7.62 -9.22 1.65
C TYR A 20 -8.32 -8.76 0.36
N TRP A 21 -7.58 -8.11 -0.53
CA TRP A 21 -8.12 -7.51 -1.75
C TRP A 21 -8.38 -8.54 -2.87
N TYR A 22 -7.51 -9.54 -3.01
CA TYR A 22 -7.53 -10.50 -4.12
C TYR A 22 -8.88 -11.23 -4.36
N PRO A 23 -9.65 -11.63 -3.33
CA PRO A 23 -10.98 -12.19 -3.53
C PRO A 23 -11.94 -11.27 -4.30
N PHE A 24 -11.80 -9.95 -4.17
CA PHE A 24 -12.70 -8.98 -4.81
C PHE A 24 -12.48 -8.84 -6.33
N VAL A 25 -11.38 -9.36 -6.88
CA VAL A 25 -11.17 -9.46 -8.35
C VAL A 25 -11.29 -10.90 -8.84
N THR A 26 -11.77 -11.81 -7.99
CA THR A 26 -11.93 -13.23 -8.32
C THR A 26 -13.30 -13.71 -7.84
N THR A 27 -13.37 -14.32 -6.66
CA THR A 27 -14.57 -14.99 -6.15
C THR A 27 -15.66 -14.05 -5.63
N ARG A 28 -15.35 -12.76 -5.46
CA ARG A 28 -16.25 -11.73 -4.90
C ARG A 28 -16.33 -10.49 -5.80
N ALA A 29 -16.07 -10.66 -7.09
CA ALA A 29 -16.09 -9.57 -8.07
C ALA A 29 -17.49 -8.97 -8.28
N PHE A 30 -18.54 -9.75 -7.99
CA PHE A 30 -19.93 -9.30 -7.99
C PHE A 30 -20.29 -8.34 -6.85
N LEU A 31 -19.40 -8.09 -5.87
CA LEU A 31 -19.70 -7.18 -4.77
C LEU A 31 -19.53 -5.72 -5.20
N GLU A 32 -20.61 -4.95 -5.07
CA GLU A 32 -20.68 -3.55 -5.48
C GLU A 32 -20.83 -2.60 -4.29
N THR A 33 -20.45 -1.34 -4.46
CA THR A 33 -20.71 -0.27 -3.49
C THR A 33 -22.20 0.04 -3.40
N GLU A 34 -22.64 0.63 -2.30
CA GLU A 34 -24.06 0.91 -2.09
C GLU A 34 -24.53 2.13 -2.91
N ASP A 35 -23.70 3.17 -3.01
CA ASP A 35 -24.17 4.48 -3.47
C ASP A 35 -23.62 4.92 -4.83
N VAL A 36 -22.38 4.53 -5.18
CA VAL A 36 -21.67 5.10 -6.34
C VAL A 36 -22.12 4.41 -7.63
N PRO A 37 -22.79 5.11 -8.58
CA PRO A 37 -23.21 4.50 -9.84
C PRO A 37 -21.99 4.13 -10.69
N MET A 38 -22.10 3.02 -11.43
CA MET A 38 -21.03 2.56 -12.33
C MET A 38 -20.93 3.48 -13.57
N PRO A 39 -19.78 4.12 -13.84
CA PRO A 39 -19.58 4.88 -15.07
C PRO A 39 -19.55 3.96 -16.30
N GLU A 40 -20.19 4.37 -17.39
CA GLU A 40 -20.32 3.54 -18.60
C GLU A 40 -18.96 3.12 -19.19
N PHE A 41 -17.97 4.02 -19.20
CA PHE A 41 -16.64 3.72 -19.73
C PHE A 41 -15.88 2.64 -18.95
N LEU A 42 -16.29 2.32 -17.72
CA LEU A 42 -15.70 1.27 -16.89
C LEU A 42 -16.42 -0.08 -17.07
N GLN A 43 -17.53 -0.15 -17.82
CA GLN A 43 -18.34 -1.36 -17.92
C GLN A 43 -17.62 -2.53 -18.59
N PHE A 44 -16.52 -2.32 -19.30
CA PHE A 44 -15.66 -3.41 -19.79
C PHE A 44 -15.18 -4.33 -18.64
N LEU A 45 -15.14 -3.83 -17.39
CA LEU A 45 -14.80 -4.63 -16.22
C LEU A 45 -15.83 -5.74 -15.96
N ALA A 46 -17.09 -5.56 -16.36
CA ALA A 46 -18.11 -6.59 -16.26
C ALA A 46 -17.75 -7.83 -17.11
N GLU A 47 -17.25 -7.61 -18.32
CA GLU A 47 -16.81 -8.69 -19.21
C GLU A 47 -15.61 -9.45 -18.65
N TRP A 48 -14.70 -8.76 -17.96
CA TRP A 48 -13.47 -9.36 -17.44
C TRP A 48 -13.64 -10.05 -16.10
N LEU A 49 -14.49 -9.50 -15.22
CA LEU A 49 -14.52 -9.85 -13.80
C LEU A 49 -15.91 -10.28 -13.31
N ASN A 50 -16.99 -9.98 -14.04
CA ASN A 50 -18.37 -10.23 -13.58
C ASN A 50 -19.16 -11.14 -14.52
N GLU A 51 -18.49 -12.05 -15.23
CA GLU A 51 -19.13 -13.00 -16.16
C GLU A 51 -19.98 -12.31 -17.26
N GLY A 52 -19.73 -11.03 -17.54
CA GLY A 52 -20.51 -10.22 -18.49
C GLY A 52 -21.77 -9.58 -17.91
N GLU A 53 -22.13 -9.86 -16.65
CA GLU A 53 -23.23 -9.20 -15.96
C GLU A 53 -22.88 -7.74 -15.66
N ARG A 54 -23.73 -6.81 -16.08
CA ARG A 54 -23.44 -5.38 -15.95
C ARG A 54 -23.51 -4.96 -14.48
N TYR A 55 -22.54 -4.17 -14.04
CA TYR A 55 -22.55 -3.57 -12.72
C TYR A 55 -23.56 -2.43 -12.64
N GLU A 56 -24.39 -2.42 -11.61
CA GLU A 56 -25.30 -1.30 -11.33
C GLU A 56 -24.54 -0.16 -10.61
N LYS A 57 -23.67 -0.56 -9.69
CA LYS A 57 -22.84 0.30 -8.84
C LYS A 57 -21.37 -0.04 -9.01
N LEU A 58 -20.51 0.87 -8.55
CA LEU A 58 -19.07 0.70 -8.66
C LEU A 58 -18.62 -0.56 -7.91
N PRO A 59 -17.85 -1.47 -8.54
CA PRO A 59 -17.34 -2.67 -7.90
C PRO A 59 -16.45 -2.35 -6.69
N ARG A 60 -16.58 -3.11 -5.59
CA ARG A 60 -15.82 -2.85 -4.35
C ARG A 60 -14.32 -3.04 -4.50
N PHE A 61 -13.85 -3.82 -5.47
CA PHE A 61 -12.42 -4.00 -5.68
C PHE A 61 -11.72 -2.69 -6.06
N ILE A 62 -12.41 -1.75 -6.71
CA ILE A 62 -11.82 -0.46 -7.11
C ILE A 62 -11.41 0.37 -5.87
N PRO A 63 -12.33 0.73 -4.95
CA PRO A 63 -11.95 1.46 -3.74
C PRO A 63 -11.03 0.62 -2.84
N TYR A 64 -11.24 -0.69 -2.73
CA TYR A 64 -10.41 -1.53 -1.86
C TYR A 64 -8.98 -1.72 -2.36
N PHE A 65 -8.70 -1.50 -3.66
CA PHE A 65 -7.35 -1.54 -4.21
C PHE A 65 -6.43 -0.45 -3.61
N ALA A 66 -6.99 0.60 -3.02
CA ALA A 66 -6.21 1.59 -2.28
C ALA A 66 -5.37 0.97 -1.16
N LEU A 67 -5.83 -0.14 -0.55
CA LEU A 67 -5.09 -0.85 0.50
C LEU A 67 -3.77 -1.46 0.00
N PRO A 68 -3.76 -2.41 -0.96
CA PRO A 68 -2.52 -2.97 -1.49
C PRO A 68 -1.65 -1.92 -2.18
N LEU A 69 -2.25 -0.91 -2.83
CA LEU A 69 -1.48 0.19 -3.42
C LEU A 69 -0.75 1.00 -2.35
N GLY A 70 -1.43 1.36 -1.26
CA GLY A 70 -0.85 2.13 -0.17
C GLY A 70 0.28 1.39 0.55
N THR A 71 0.09 0.10 0.87
CA THR A 71 1.13 -0.72 1.49
C THR A 71 2.31 -0.98 0.55
N ALA A 72 2.07 -1.11 -0.76
CA ALA A 72 3.14 -1.24 -1.75
C ALA A 72 3.99 0.04 -1.85
N LEU A 73 3.35 1.21 -1.88
CA LEU A 73 4.06 2.50 -1.86
C LEU A 73 4.85 2.69 -0.57
N LEU A 74 4.29 2.28 0.58
CA LEU A 74 5.00 2.30 1.87
C LEU A 74 6.25 1.39 1.83
N THR A 75 6.10 0.15 1.36
CA THR A 75 7.23 -0.78 1.18
C THR A 75 8.28 -0.18 0.25
N PHE A 76 7.87 0.43 -0.87
CA PHE A 76 8.77 1.11 -1.79
C PHE A 76 9.55 2.24 -1.10
N ARG A 77 8.91 3.04 -0.24
CA ARG A 77 9.60 4.06 0.56
C ARG A 77 10.65 3.47 1.49
N PHE A 78 10.35 2.37 2.19
CA PHE A 78 11.35 1.72 3.04
C PHE A 78 12.49 1.09 2.24
N LEU A 79 12.21 0.59 1.03
CA LEU A 79 13.27 0.13 0.11
C LEU A 79 14.17 1.29 -0.33
N GLN A 80 13.61 2.46 -0.65
CA GLN A 80 14.40 3.66 -0.98
C GLN A 80 15.32 4.06 0.18
N VAL A 81 14.81 4.04 1.41
CA VAL A 81 15.59 4.33 2.61
C VAL A 81 16.69 3.29 2.81
N ALA A 82 16.36 1.99 2.71
CA ALA A 82 17.32 0.91 2.88
C ALA A 82 18.45 1.01 1.85
N TRP A 83 18.12 1.34 0.60
CA TRP A 83 19.09 1.58 -0.46
C TRP A 83 20.04 2.73 -0.12
N ARG A 84 19.52 3.86 0.36
CA ARG A 84 20.33 5.02 0.78
C ARG A 84 21.28 4.70 1.93
N ILE A 85 20.86 3.85 2.88
CA ILE A 85 21.71 3.40 3.98
C ILE A 85 22.81 2.48 3.47
N VAL A 86 22.48 1.50 2.63
CA VAL A 86 23.47 0.55 2.06
C VAL A 86 24.50 1.26 1.18
N THR A 87 24.10 2.33 0.49
CA THR A 87 24.99 3.15 -0.35
C THR A 87 25.71 4.27 0.41
N GLY A 88 25.53 4.38 1.74
CA GLY A 88 26.21 5.37 2.57
C GLY A 88 25.71 6.82 2.43
N GLN A 89 24.54 7.04 1.80
CA GLN A 89 23.97 8.38 1.61
C GLN A 89 23.24 8.92 2.85
N THR A 90 22.91 8.06 3.82
CA THR A 90 22.17 8.46 5.03
C THR A 90 22.54 7.50 6.17
N ASP A 91 23.01 8.05 7.29
CA ASP A 91 23.50 7.24 8.42
C ASP A 91 22.41 6.97 9.47
N ARG A 92 21.33 7.78 9.53
CA ARG A 92 20.26 7.66 10.55
C ARG A 92 18.89 8.14 10.03
N LEU A 93 17.84 7.38 10.35
CA LEU A 93 16.44 7.75 10.10
C LEU A 93 15.88 8.70 11.18
N ILE A 94 16.60 8.83 12.30
CA ILE A 94 16.22 9.64 13.47
C ILE A 94 17.42 10.55 13.79
N PRO A 95 17.28 11.88 13.68
CA PRO A 95 18.26 12.80 14.23
C PRO A 95 18.28 12.62 15.75
N SER A 96 19.37 12.07 16.29
CA SER A 96 19.61 12.09 17.73
C SER A 96 19.95 13.53 18.13
N HIS A 97 18.96 14.31 18.55
CA HIS A 97 19.13 15.63 19.18
C HIS A 97 19.74 15.48 20.58
N GLN A 98 20.96 14.94 20.66
CA GLN A 98 21.63 14.69 21.93
C GLN A 98 23.14 14.76 21.73
N ARG A 99 23.66 15.87 21.20
CA ARG A 99 25.11 16.18 21.14
C ARG A 99 25.48 17.66 21.19
N GLU A 100 24.58 18.58 21.52
CA GLU A 100 24.95 20.01 21.67
C GLU A 100 25.01 20.49 23.13
N ASP A 101 24.52 19.71 24.10
CA ASP A 101 24.51 20.15 25.51
C ASP A 101 25.77 19.75 26.30
N LEU A 102 26.72 19.03 25.71
CA LEU A 102 27.93 18.53 26.40
C LEU A 102 29.23 19.29 26.08
N ASP A 103 29.25 20.15 25.06
CA ASP A 103 30.42 20.96 24.68
C ASP A 103 30.30 22.44 25.14
N GLY A 104 29.24 22.79 25.88
CA GLY A 104 29.01 24.14 26.41
C GLY A 104 29.44 24.37 27.87
N MET A 105 30.08 23.39 28.52
CA MET A 105 30.42 23.43 29.95
C MET A 105 31.85 22.96 30.28
N SER A 106 32.83 23.25 29.41
CA SER A 106 34.27 23.13 29.74
C SER A 106 34.99 24.45 29.58
#